data_AF-A0AAX1QAB9-F1
#
_entry.id   AF-A0AAX1QAB9-F1
#
_cell.length_a   1.000
_cell.length_b   1.000
_cell.length_c   1.000
_cell.angle_alpha   90.00
_cell.angle_beta   90.00
_cell.angle_gamma   90.00
#
_symmetry.space_group_name_H-M   'P 1'
#
loop_
_entity.id
_entity.type
_entity.pdbx_description
1 polymer ?
#
loop_
_entity_poly.entity_id
_entity_poly.type
_entity_poly.pdbx_seq_one_letter_code
_entity_poly.pdbx_strand_id
1 'polypeptide(L)'
;MLYEGSLLLIIAFLVIYILTLQKKVRKLQEERFVELQTTRDGNLERQIFNMSKEGKTRIQIIKFVREETSLDVVNARLYVNHILD
;
A
#
# COMPACT_ATOMS: atom_id res chain seq x y z
N MET A 1 -10.99 32.96 24.91
CA MET A 1 -11.72 31.92 25.67
C MET A 1 -12.77 31.18 24.85
N LEU A 2 -13.86 31.78 24.34
CA LEU A 2 -14.87 31.03 23.54
C LEU A 2 -14.33 30.49 22.20
N TYR A 3 -13.52 31.28 21.49
CA TYR A 3 -12.93 30.90 20.20
C TYR A 3 -11.93 29.74 20.29
N GLU A 4 -11.17 29.67 21.39
CA GLU A 4 -10.17 28.62 21.64
C GLU A 4 -10.85 27.27 21.89
N GLY A 5 -11.98 27.28 22.62
CA GLY A 5 -12.79 26.07 22.84
C GLY A 5 -13.41 25.52 21.55
N SER A 6 -13.95 26.38 20.70
CA SER A 6 -14.48 25.96 19.40
C SER A 6 -13.41 25.44 18.43
N LEU A 7 -12.21 26.03 18.46
CA LEU A 7 -11.10 25.60 17.62
C LEU A 7 -10.62 24.19 18.00
N LEU A 8 -10.52 23.90 19.30
CA LEU A 8 -10.16 22.58 19.80
C LEU A 8 -11.18 21.50 19.41
N LEU A 9 -12.47 21.83 19.41
CA LEU A 9 -13.52 20.90 18.95
C LEU A 9 -13.41 20.59 17.45
N ILE A 10 -13.12 21.60 16.63
CA ILE A 10 -12.92 21.41 15.18
C ILE A 10 -11.69 20.52 14.92
N ILE A 11 -10.58 20.76 15.64
CA ILE A 11 -9.36 19.95 15.53
C ILE A 11 -9.65 18.51 15.96
N ALA A 12 -10.35 18.30 17.09
CA ALA A 12 -10.71 16.97 17.56
C ALA A 12 -11.57 16.21 16.52
N PHE A 13 -12.53 16.90 15.90
CA PHE A 13 -13.37 16.31 14.86
C PHE A 13 -12.56 15.93 13.61
N LEU A 14 -11.62 16.79 13.18
CA LEU A 14 -10.70 16.52 12.07
C LEU A 14 -9.81 15.31 12.34
N VAL A 15 -9.25 15.20 13.56
CA VAL A 15 -8.41 14.06 13.94
C VAL A 15 -9.21 12.76 13.89
N ILE A 16 -10.42 12.74 14.47
CA ILE A 16 -11.31 11.57 14.43
C ILE A 16 -11.63 11.21 12.97
N TYR A 17 -11.96 12.20 12.15
CA TYR A 17 -12.27 11.99 10.73
C TYR A 17 -11.10 11.37 9.97
N ILE A 18 -9.88 11.88 10.16
CA ILE A 18 -8.66 11.33 9.54
C ILE A 18 -8.44 9.87 9.99
N LEU A 19 -8.62 9.57 11.28
CA LEU A 19 -8.47 8.20 11.80
C LEU A 19 -9.52 7.25 11.21
N THR A 20 -10.77 7.68 11.07
CA THR A 20 -11.83 6.89 10.41
C THR A 20 -11.50 6.63 8.94
N LEU A 21 -11.00 7.64 8.24
CA LEU A 21 -10.63 7.54 6.83
C LEU A 21 -9.45 6.57 6.64
N GLN A 22 -8.43 6.65 7.49
CA GLN A 22 -7.29 5.73 7.47
C GLN A 22 -7.71 4.27 7.71
N LYS A 23 -8.65 4.02 8.65
CA LYS A 23 -9.20 2.67 8.86
C LYS A 23 -9.92 2.15 7.63
N LYS A 24 -10.70 2.99 6.95
CA LYS A 24 -11.42 2.62 5.74
C LYS A 24 -10.47 2.33 4.57
N VAL A 25 -9.43 3.15 4.41
CA VAL A 25 -8.37 2.93 3.40
C VAL A 25 -7.64 1.61 3.66
N ARG A 26 -7.27 1.31 4.91
CA ARG A 26 -6.64 0.02 5.26
C ARG A 26 -7.51 -1.17 4.89
N LYS A 27 -8.81 -1.11 5.19
CA LYS A 27 -9.74 -2.20 4.86
C LYS A 27 -9.87 -2.40 3.33
N LEU A 28 -9.97 -1.31 2.57
CA LEU A 28 -10.00 -1.37 1.11
C LEU A 28 -8.68 -1.86 0.51
N GLN A 29 -7.54 -1.58 1.17
CA GLN A 29 -6.24 -2.11 0.77
C GLN A 29 -6.11 -3.62 1.04
N GLU A 30 -6.61 -4.11 2.17
CA GLU A 30 -6.68 -5.54 2.46
C GLU A 30 -7.56 -6.29 1.43
N GLU A 31 -8.73 -5.73 1.10
CA GLU A 31 -9.62 -6.29 0.08
C GLU A 31 -8.94 -6.35 -1.31
N ARG A 32 -8.20 -5.30 -1.71
CA ARG A 32 -7.42 -5.30 -2.96
C ARG A 32 -6.24 -6.27 -2.94
N PHE A 33 -5.60 -6.47 -1.79
CA PHE A 33 -4.51 -7.44 -1.66
C PHE A 33 -4.99 -8.87 -1.88
N VAL A 34 -6.19 -9.20 -1.37
CA VAL A 34 -6.87 -10.48 -1.61
C VAL A 34 -7.28 -10.62 -3.09
N GLU A 35 -7.75 -9.55 -3.73
CA GLU A 35 -8.11 -9.55 -5.16
C GLU A 35 -6.88 -9.73 -6.08
N LEU A 36 -5.73 -9.12 -5.73
CA LEU A 36 -4.45 -9.31 -6.43
C LEU A 36 -3.84 -10.69 -6.22
N GLN A 37 -4.01 -11.32 -5.05
CA GLN A 37 -3.65 -12.74 -4.87
C GLN A 37 -4.51 -13.66 -5.75
N THR A 38 -5.76 -13.28 -6.01
CA THR A 38 -6.68 -14.04 -6.85
C THR A 38 -6.35 -13.88 -8.34
N THR A 39 -5.86 -12.71 -8.74
CA THR A 39 -5.32 -12.42 -10.08
C THR A 39 -3.82 -12.72 -10.09
N ARG A 40 -3.44 -13.95 -9.76
CA ARG A 40 -2.06 -14.43 -9.75
C ARG A 40 -1.51 -14.42 -11.18
N ASP A 41 -1.05 -13.26 -11.61
CA ASP A 41 -0.45 -13.10 -12.93
C ASP A 41 0.98 -13.67 -12.89
N GLY A 42 1.10 -14.92 -13.30
CA GLY A 42 2.39 -15.63 -13.36
C GLY A 42 3.43 -14.92 -14.25
N ASN A 43 3.04 -13.95 -15.07
CA ASN A 43 3.97 -13.09 -15.80
C ASN A 43 4.67 -12.10 -14.87
N LEU A 44 3.95 -11.47 -13.94
CA LEU A 44 4.52 -10.50 -13.01
C LEU A 44 5.50 -11.18 -12.03
N GLU A 45 5.13 -12.36 -11.52
CA GLU A 45 6.03 -13.17 -10.67
C GLU A 45 7.34 -13.52 -11.40
N ARG A 46 7.26 -13.95 -12.67
CA ARG A 46 8.46 -14.24 -13.48
C ARG A 46 9.33 -13.01 -13.68
N GLN A 47 8.73 -11.85 -13.92
CA GLN A 47 9.47 -10.60 -14.09
C GLN A 47 10.18 -10.19 -12.80
N ILE A 48 9.53 -10.34 -11.64
CA ILE A 48 10.14 -10.11 -10.32
C ILE A 48 11.33 -11.04 -10.10
N PHE A 49 11.20 -12.32 -10.41
CA PHE A 49 12.31 -13.28 -10.31
C PHE A 49 13.46 -12.95 -11.26
N ASN A 50 13.17 -12.57 -12.51
CA ASN A 50 14.19 -12.19 -13.48
C ASN A 50 14.95 -10.94 -13.02
N MET A 51 14.24 -9.91 -12.56
CA MET A 51 14.87 -8.71 -12.00
C MET A 51 15.75 -9.04 -10.79
N SER A 52 15.31 -9.96 -9.91
CA SER A 52 16.13 -10.42 -8.79
C SER A 52 17.40 -11.14 -9.26
N LYS A 53 17.31 -11.97 -10.30
CA LYS A 53 18.47 -12.68 -10.89
C LYS A 53 19.45 -11.73 -11.59
N GLU A 54 18.94 -10.65 -12.19
CA GLU A 54 19.74 -9.57 -12.77
C GLU A 54 20.45 -8.70 -11.72
N GLY A 55 20.22 -8.95 -10.43
CA GLY A 55 20.83 -8.19 -9.34
C GLY A 55 20.16 -6.83 -9.09
N LYS A 56 18.93 -6.62 -9.57
CA LYS A 56 18.15 -5.42 -9.25
C LYS A 56 17.90 -5.36 -7.75
N THR A 57 17.95 -4.17 -7.18
CA THR A 57 17.69 -3.99 -5.75
C THR A 57 16.21 -4.18 -5.45
N ARG A 58 15.88 -4.64 -4.23
CA ARG A 58 14.47 -4.77 -3.80
C ARG A 58 13.67 -3.48 -4.01
N ILE A 59 14.29 -2.30 -3.85
CA ILE A 59 13.64 -1.00 -4.09
C ILE A 59 13.23 -0.84 -5.56
N GLN A 60 14.08 -1.25 -6.51
CA GLN A 60 13.77 -1.18 -7.94
C GLN A 60 12.65 -2.14 -8.33
N ILE A 61 12.65 -3.35 -7.75
CA ILE A 61 11.61 -4.36 -7.98
C ILE A 61 10.28 -3.87 -7.41
N ILE A 62 10.27 -3.29 -6.20
CA ILE A 62 9.07 -2.70 -5.59
C ILE A 62 8.54 -1.55 -6.45
N LYS A 63 9.42 -0.70 -6.97
CA LYS A 63 9.02 0.40 -7.87
C LYS A 63 8.36 -0.14 -9.14
N PHE A 64 8.95 -1.15 -9.77
CA PHE A 64 8.39 -1.81 -10.94
C PHE A 64 7.00 -2.40 -10.65
N VAL A 65 6.86 -3.18 -9.57
CA VAL A 65 5.56 -3.74 -9.17
C VAL A 65 4.53 -2.64 -8.95
N ARG A 66 4.94 -1.51 -8.36
CA ARG A 66 4.07 -0.37 -8.12
C ARG A 66 3.56 0.27 -9.41
N GLU A 67 4.42 0.38 -10.42
CA GLU A 67 4.09 0.92 -11.73
C GLU A 67 3.13 -0.01 -12.49
N GLU A 68 3.38 -1.32 -12.46
CA GLU A 68 2.54 -2.32 -13.16
C GLU A 68 1.19 -2.54 -12.50
N THR A 69 1.13 -2.58 -11.16
CA THR A 69 -0.08 -2.97 -10.41
C THR A 69 -0.85 -1.79 -9.85
N SER A 70 -0.30 -0.57 -9.94
CA SER A 70 -0.82 0.63 -9.28
C SER A 70 -1.01 0.47 -7.76
N LEU A 71 -0.31 -0.49 -7.14
CA LEU A 71 -0.29 -0.68 -5.70
C LEU A 71 0.35 0.53 -5.00
N ASP A 72 0.06 0.73 -3.72
CA ASP A 72 0.87 1.62 -2.91
C ASP A 72 2.18 0.93 -2.50
N VAL A 73 3.12 1.73 -1.98
CA VAL A 73 4.47 1.26 -1.63
C VAL A 73 4.45 0.10 -0.63
N VAL A 74 3.52 0.11 0.32
CA VAL A 74 3.45 -0.91 1.37
C VAL A 74 3.02 -2.25 0.77
N ASN A 75 1.96 -2.23 -0.04
CA ASN A 75 1.45 -3.44 -0.68
C ASN A 75 2.40 -4.00 -1.75
N ALA A 76 3.02 -3.14 -2.55
CA ALA A 76 4.04 -3.56 -3.51
C ALA A 76 5.24 -4.22 -2.80
N ARG A 77 5.65 -3.68 -1.64
CA ARG A 77 6.71 -4.30 -0.81
C ARG A 77 6.30 -5.67 -0.27
N LEU A 78 5.09 -5.79 0.26
CA LEU A 78 4.57 -7.07 0.77
C LEU A 78 4.50 -8.11 -0.34
N TYR A 79 4.05 -7.72 -1.52
CA TYR A 79 3.97 -8.59 -2.69
C TYR A 79 5.35 -9.09 -3.15
N VAL A 80 6.33 -8.18 -3.27
CA VAL A 80 7.71 -8.54 -3.63
C VAL A 80 8.35 -9.47 -2.59
N ASN A 81 8.15 -9.18 -1.30
CA ASN A 81 8.68 -10.03 -0.23
C ASN A 81 8.04 -11.43 -0.26
N HIS A 82 6.74 -11.54 -0.50
CA HIS A 82 6.07 -12.84 -0.64
C HIS A 82 6.61 -13.71 -1.79
N ILE A 83 7.20 -13.09 -2.82
CA ILE A 83 7.74 -13.80 -3.99
C ILE A 83 9.23 -14.13 -3.83
N LEU A 84 10.00 -13.25 -3.18
CA LEU A 84 11.47 -13.36 -3.10
C LEU A 84 12.00 -13.91 -1.77
N ASP A 85 11.17 -13.98 -0.72
CA ASP A 85 11.50 -14.67 0.53
C ASP A 85 11.08 -16.15 0.47
#